data_AF-A0A2P5P4S8-F1
#
_entry.id   AF-A0A2P5P4S8-F1
#
_cell.length_a   1.000
_cell.length_b   1.000
_cell.length_c   1.000
_cell.angle_alpha   90.00
_cell.angle_beta   90.00
_cell.angle_gamma   90.00
#
_symmetry.space_group_name_H-M   'P 1'
#
loop_
_entity.id
_entity.type
_entity.pdbx_description
1 polymer ?
#
loop_
_entity_poly.entity_id
_entity_poly.type
_entity_poly.pdbx_seq_one_letter_code
_entity_poly.pdbx_strand_id
1 'polypeptide(L)' 'MGTSIDYQKVMTEVVYINLPGPAEPEPGMSGGELLHGFLAELHDTPDPAINVFVNELCLRWNVHFRQQP' A
#
# COMPACT_ATOMS: atom_id res chain seq x y z
N MET A 1 -0.71 27.86 30.52
CA MET A 1 -2.05 27.69 29.92
C MET A 1 -1.86 26.79 28.72
N GLY A 2 -1.97 25.47 28.92
CA GLY A 2 -1.84 24.51 27.83
C GLY A 2 -3.07 24.59 26.94
N THR A 3 -2.89 24.51 25.63
CA THR A 3 -3.98 24.34 24.67
C THR A 3 -4.79 23.09 25.05
N SER A 4 -6.11 23.14 24.86
CA SER A 4 -7.02 22.07 25.30
C SER A 4 -6.84 20.74 24.56
N ILE A 5 -6.13 20.76 23.43
CA ILE A 5 -5.76 19.61 22.63
C ILE A 5 -4.38 19.88 22.03
N ASP A 6 -3.45 18.95 22.23
CA ASP A 6 -2.22 18.82 21.46
C ASP A 6 -2.21 17.40 20.85
N TYR A 7 -2.21 17.32 19.52
CA TYR A 7 -2.15 16.06 18.78
C TYR A 7 -0.96 16.10 17.83
N GLN A 8 -0.04 15.15 17.99
CA GLN A 8 1.09 14.97 17.08
C GLN A 8 1.24 13.48 16.75
N LYS A 9 0.66 13.03 15.64
CA LYS A 9 0.98 11.74 15.03
C LYS A 9 1.98 11.98 13.90
N VAL A 10 3.27 11.94 14.20
CA VAL A 10 4.32 11.96 13.18
C VAL A 10 4.48 10.54 12.65
N MET A 11 3.82 10.22 11.53
CA MET A 11 4.27 9.14 10.66
C MET A 11 5.00 9.81 9.50
N THR A 12 6.33 9.90 9.59
CA THR A 12 7.19 10.53 8.58
C THR A 12 7.38 9.69 7.34
N GLU A 13 7.12 8.39 7.42
CA GLU A 13 7.39 7.46 6.33
C GLU A 13 6.11 7.21 5.53
N VAL A 14 6.21 7.47 4.23
CA VAL A 14 5.21 7.11 3.23
C VAL A 14 5.76 5.93 2.45
N VAL A 15 5.00 4.84 2.36
CA VAL A 15 5.37 3.70 1.54
C VAL A 15 4.62 3.79 0.22
N TYR A 16 5.34 3.79 -0.89
CA TYR A 16 4.74 3.76 -2.22
C TYR A 16 4.87 2.38 -2.84
N ILE A 17 3.74 1.82 -3.27
CA ILE A 17 3.71 0.64 -4.13
C ILE A 17 3.45 1.15 -5.55
N ASN A 18 4.42 0.91 -6.43
CA ASN A 18 4.31 1.32 -7.83
C ASN A 18 3.38 0.37 -8.58
N LEU A 19 2.51 0.87 -9.44
CA LEU A 19 1.69 0.05 -10.33
C LEU A 19 2.10 0.28 -11.79
N PRO A 20 2.05 -0.76 -12.65
CA PRO A 20 1.70 -2.14 -12.32
C PRO A 20 2.84 -2.89 -11.61
N GLY A 21 2.49 -3.92 -10.84
CA GLY A 21 3.45 -4.90 -10.34
C GLY A 21 3.71 -6.02 -11.36
N PRO A 22 4.64 -6.94 -11.07
CA PRO A 22 4.81 -8.18 -11.85
C PRO A 22 3.49 -8.97 -11.92
N ALA A 23 3.13 -9.46 -13.11
CA ALA A 23 1.87 -10.15 -13.34
C ALA A 23 1.87 -11.60 -12.82
N GLU A 24 3.00 -12.29 -12.89
CA GLU A 24 3.16 -13.68 -12.45
C GLU A 24 4.54 -13.87 -11.78
N PRO A 25 4.66 -14.81 -10.83
CA PRO A 25 5.94 -15.13 -10.20
C PRO A 25 6.87 -15.90 -11.16
N GLU A 26 8.05 -15.37 -11.43
CA GLU A 26 9.04 -15.99 -12.33
C GLU A 26 10.27 -16.53 -11.57
N PRO A 27 10.93 -17.59 -12.10
CA PRO A 27 12.20 -18.06 -11.56
C PRO A 27 13.25 -16.95 -11.53
N GLY A 28 13.86 -16.73 -10.36
CA GLY A 28 14.91 -15.72 -10.20
C GLY A 28 14.42 -14.37 -9.65
N MET A 29 13.10 -14.17 -9.49
CA MET A 29 12.58 -13.01 -8.76
C MET A 29 13.04 -12.99 -7.30
N SER A 30 13.41 -11.80 -6.83
CA SER A 30 13.64 -11.54 -5.42
C SER A 30 12.33 -11.60 -4.62
N GLY A 31 12.44 -11.81 -3.31
CA GLY A 31 11.27 -11.77 -2.43
C GLY A 31 10.50 -10.44 -2.48
N GLY A 32 11.20 -9.33 -2.76
CA GLY A 32 10.57 -8.01 -2.93
C GLY A 32 9.72 -7.92 -4.20
N GLU A 33 10.19 -8.49 -5.31
CA GLU A 33 9.42 -8.55 -6.57
C GLU A 33 8.19 -9.44 -6.44
N LEU A 34 8.32 -10.59 -5.75
CA LEU A 34 7.17 -11.45 -5.44
C LEU A 34 6.13 -10.73 -4.57
N LEU A 35 6.60 -10.03 -3.52
CA LEU A 35 5.71 -9.24 -2.67
C LEU A 35 5.05 -8.09 -3.44
N HIS A 36 5.78 -7.47 -4.37
CA HIS A 36 5.24 -6.41 -5.20
C HIS A 36 4.11 -6.91 -6.11
N GLY A 37 4.29 -8.04 -6.80
CA GLY A 37 3.24 -8.67 -7.61
C GLY A 37 2.00 -9.01 -6.77
N PHE A 38 2.21 -9.64 -5.60
CA PHE A 38 1.14 -9.96 -4.65
C PHE A 38 0.34 -8.71 -4.21
N LEU A 39 1.03 -7.62 -3.87
CA LEU A 39 0.37 -6.39 -3.43
C LEU A 39 -0.37 -5.68 -4.57
N ALA A 40 0.16 -5.74 -5.80
CA ALA A 40 -0.52 -5.21 -6.97
C ALA A 40 -1.81 -5.99 -7.27
N GLU A 41 -1.76 -7.32 -7.23
CA GLU A 41 -2.94 -8.18 -7.43
C GLU A 41 -4.00 -7.95 -6.33
N LEU A 42 -3.57 -7.76 -5.09
CA LEU A 42 -4.47 -7.43 -3.98
C LEU A 42 -5.19 -6.09 -4.18
N HIS A 43 -4.50 -5.08 -4.73
CA HIS A 43 -5.10 -3.79 -5.08
C HIS A 43 -6.09 -3.90 -6.24
N ASP A 44 -5.75 -4.68 -7.27
CA ASP A 44 -6.53 -4.83 -8.50
C ASP A 44 -7.67 -5.87 -8.37
N THR A 45 -7.98 -6.31 -7.15
CA THR A 45 -9.08 -7.23 -6.88
C THR A 45 -10.42 -6.69 -7.41
N PRO A 46 -11.22 -7.53 -8.10
CA PRO A 46 -12.53 -7.12 -8.61
C PRO A 46 -13.60 -7.06 -7.51
N ASP A 47 -13.33 -7.58 -6.31
CA ASP A 47 -14.27 -7.55 -5.19
C ASP A 47 -14.25 -6.19 -4.47
N PRO A 48 -15.35 -5.42 -4.51
CA PRO A 48 -15.39 -4.10 -3.89
C PRO A 48 -15.19 -4.14 -2.36
N ALA A 49 -15.61 -5.20 -1.68
CA ALA A 49 -15.48 -5.29 -0.23
C ALA A 49 -14.01 -5.49 0.18
N ILE A 50 -13.28 -6.30 -0.59
CA ILE A 50 -11.84 -6.49 -0.38
C ILE A 50 -11.10 -5.19 -0.68
N ASN A 51 -11.44 -4.51 -1.77
CA ASN A 51 -10.80 -3.24 -2.15
C ASN A 51 -10.98 -2.16 -1.05
N VAL A 52 -12.18 -2.02 -0.49
CA VAL A 52 -12.45 -1.10 0.63
C VAL A 52 -11.59 -1.45 1.84
N PHE A 53 -11.55 -2.72 2.24
CA PHE A 53 -10.75 -3.17 3.37
C PHE A 53 -9.25 -2.89 3.18
N VAL A 54 -8.72 -3.17 1.98
CA VAL A 54 -7.32 -2.92 1.62
C VAL A 54 -7.02 -1.41 1.67
N ASN A 55 -7.90 -0.56 1.14
CA ASN A 55 -7.73 0.90 1.20
C ASN A 55 -7.73 1.43 2.63
N GLU A 56 -8.59 0.92 3.51
CA GLU A 56 -8.60 1.28 4.93
C GLU A 56 -7.29 0.89 5.64
N LEU A 57 -6.72 -0.28 5.30
CA LEU A 57 -5.40 -0.67 5.78
C LEU A 57 -4.33 0.29 5.25
N CYS A 58 -4.34 0.62 3.96
CA CYS A 58 -3.38 1.53 3.35
C CYS A 58 -3.33 2.88 4.07
N LEU A 59 -4.51 3.47 4.34
CA LEU A 59 -4.61 4.73 5.08
C LEU A 59 -4.04 4.63 6.51
N ARG A 60 -4.28 3.50 7.19
CA ARG A 60 -3.80 3.28 8.57
C ARG A 60 -2.27 3.21 8.64
N TRP A 61 -1.64 2.63 7.61
CA TRP A 61 -0.20 2.36 7.53
C TRP A 61 0.57 3.37 6.65
N ASN A 62 -0.10 4.40 6.13
CA ASN A 62 0.48 5.39 5.21
C ASN A 62 1.12 4.76 3.96
N VAL A 63 0.47 3.72 3.43
CA VAL A 63 0.82 3.02 2.19
C VAL A 63 -0.03 3.58 1.06
N HIS A 64 0.59 3.86 -0.09
CA HIS A 64 -0.09 4.43 -1.25
C HIS A 64 0.28 3.66 -2.50
N PHE A 65 -0.71 3.14 -3.20
CA PHE A 65 -0.53 2.66 -4.56
C PHE A 65 -0.45 3.85 -5.51
N ARG A 66 0.56 3.90 -6.37
CA ARG A 66 0.72 4.97 -7.36
C ARG A 66 0.97 4.38 -8.74
N GLN A 67 0.30 4.95 -9.75
CA GLN A 67 0.66 4.65 -11.12
C GLN A 67 2.01 5.29 -11.42
N GLN A 68 2.97 4.49 -11.91
CA GLN A 68 4.18 5.07 -12.48
C GLN A 68 3.82 5.74 -13.83
N PRO A 69 4.40 6.92 -14.12
CA PRO A 69 4.24 7.57 -15.42
C PRO A 69 4.86 6.74 -16.56
#